data_AF-A0A6V7NXB2-F1
#
_entry.id   AF-A0A6V7NXB2-F1
#
_cell.length_a   1.000
_cell.length_b   1.000
_cell.length_c   1.000
_cell.angle_alpha   90.00
_cell.angle_beta   90.00
_cell.angle_gamma   90.00
#
_symmetry.space_group_name_H-M   'P 1'
#
loop_
_entity.id
_entity.type
_entity.pdbx_description
1 polymer ?
#
loop_
_entity_poly.entity_id
_entity_poly.type
_entity_poly.pdbx_seq_one_letter_code
_entity_poly.pdbx_strand_id
1 'polypeptide(L)'
;MSCGSQLWEAALAVQAILACNLAEECGSTLMKAHEYIKSSQILENPSGDFSEKFRHMSKGGWAFQVADYGWPISDCTAEALKAILLSSNISPNIVDEKLATDRIYEAVNFILSLQEVTGCFMKTGTLYYATYRNIFPIWALGEYRKQVFNPKRS
;
A
#
# COMPACT_ATOMS: atom_id res chain seq x y z
N MET A 1 23.43 9.31 2.77
CA MET A 1 22.22 9.29 1.94
C MET A 1 21.07 8.95 2.87
N SER A 2 20.26 9.92 3.29
CA SER A 2 19.13 9.64 4.19
C SER A 2 18.10 8.82 3.39
N CYS A 3 17.83 7.60 3.82
CA CYS A 3 16.75 6.80 3.24
C CYS A 3 15.44 7.41 3.77
N GLY A 4 14.71 8.14 2.93
CA GLY A 4 13.41 8.71 3.32
C GLY A 4 12.36 7.62 3.49
N SER A 5 11.50 7.76 4.50
CA SER A 5 10.39 6.87 4.87
C SER A 5 9.03 7.48 4.52
N GLN A 6 8.97 8.38 3.54
CA GLN A 6 7.85 9.30 3.33
C GLN A 6 6.51 8.59 3.13
N LEU A 7 6.49 7.53 2.31
CA LEU A 7 5.26 6.77 2.09
C LEU A 7 4.83 6.01 3.35
N TRP A 8 5.79 5.34 4.00
CA TRP A 8 5.53 4.58 5.21
C TRP A 8 4.95 5.47 6.32
N GLU A 9 5.54 6.63 6.52
CA GLU A 9 5.08 7.64 7.49
C GLU A 9 3.70 8.19 7.12
N ALA A 10 3.47 8.51 5.84
CA ALA A 10 2.17 9.00 5.38
C ALA A 10 1.06 7.96 5.60
N ALA A 11 1.31 6.70 5.26
CA ALA A 11 0.33 5.62 5.41
C ALA A 11 -0.02 5.37 6.89
N LEU A 12 0.98 5.36 7.77
CA LEU A 12 0.76 5.20 9.22
C LEU A 12 0.08 6.42 9.84
N ALA A 13 0.44 7.64 9.42
CA ALA A 13 -0.18 8.86 9.89
C ALA A 13 -1.67 8.92 9.53
N VAL A 14 -2.04 8.54 8.30
CA VAL A 14 -3.45 8.42 7.88
C VAL A 14 -4.16 7.43 8.80
N GLN A 15 -3.62 6.23 8.99
CA GLN A 15 -4.24 5.23 9.86
C GLN A 15 -4.41 5.73 11.31
N ALA A 16 -3.44 6.46 11.85
CA ALA A 16 -3.51 7.02 13.19
C ALA A 16 -4.60 8.10 13.32
N ILE A 17 -4.68 9.04 12.36
CA ILE A 17 -5.71 10.08 12.34
C ILE A 17 -7.11 9.45 12.31
N LEU A 18 -7.29 8.41 11.49
CA LEU A 18 -8.56 7.70 11.40
C LEU A 18 -8.89 6.91 12.66
N ALA A 19 -7.90 6.25 13.28
CA ALA A 19 -8.09 5.52 14.53
C ALA A 19 -8.46 6.45 15.70
N CYS A 20 -7.97 7.69 15.69
CA CYS A 20 -8.28 8.71 16.70
C CYS A 20 -9.60 9.45 16.43
N ASN A 21 -10.33 9.14 15.35
CA ASN A 21 -11.53 9.87 14.90
C ASN A 21 -11.29 11.37 14.64
N LEU A 22 -10.07 11.75 14.23
CA LEU A 22 -9.70 13.15 13.97
C LEU A 22 -9.87 13.53 12.48
N ALA A 23 -10.68 12.78 11.74
CA ALA A 23 -10.79 12.96 10.29
C ALA A 23 -11.38 14.31 9.88
N GLU A 24 -12.36 14.83 10.63
CA GLU A 24 -12.98 16.13 10.37
C GLU A 24 -12.02 17.28 10.67
N GLU A 25 -11.25 17.18 11.75
CA GLU A 25 -10.25 18.19 12.14
C GLU A 25 -9.06 18.22 11.19
N CYS A 26 -8.65 17.05 10.70
CA CYS A 26 -7.48 16.89 9.83
C CYS A 26 -7.83 16.76 8.34
N GLY A 27 -9.02 17.19 7.91
CA GLY A 27 -9.54 16.86 6.57
C GLY A 27 -8.62 17.28 5.41
N SER A 28 -8.08 18.52 5.45
CA SER A 28 -7.16 18.99 4.40
C SER A 28 -5.83 18.23 4.36
N THR A 29 -5.35 17.77 5.53
CA THR A 29 -4.15 16.94 5.65
C THR A 29 -4.41 15.53 5.12
N LEU A 30 -5.56 14.93 5.48
CA LEU A 30 -5.97 13.61 5.01
C LEU A 30 -6.14 13.58 3.49
N MET A 31 -6.74 14.63 2.91
CA MET A 31 -6.90 14.74 1.46
C MET A 31 -5.55 14.71 0.74
N LYS A 32 -4.59 15.53 1.19
CA LYS A 32 -3.24 15.57 0.62
C LYS A 32 -2.48 14.27 0.82
N ALA A 33 -2.60 13.65 1.99
CA ALA A 33 -1.96 12.36 2.27
C ALA A 33 -2.55 11.25 1.38
N HIS A 34 -3.86 11.25 1.19
CA HIS A 34 -4.55 10.31 0.31
C HIS A 34 -4.11 10.47 -1.16
N GLU A 35 -4.07 11.72 -1.64
CA GLU A 35 -3.56 12.05 -2.98
C GLU A 35 -2.11 11.60 -3.16
N TYR A 36 -1.25 11.87 -2.18
CA TYR A 36 0.16 11.45 -2.22
C TYR A 36 0.31 9.92 -2.26
N ILE A 37 -0.45 9.18 -1.47
CA ILE A 37 -0.42 7.72 -1.50
C ILE A 37 -0.94 7.22 -2.86
N LYS A 38 -2.03 7.79 -3.39
CA LYS A 38 -2.54 7.47 -4.74
C LYS A 38 -1.50 7.72 -5.82
N SER A 39 -0.81 8.86 -5.82
CA SER A 39 0.17 9.21 -6.85
C SER A 39 1.45 8.38 -6.75
N SER A 40 1.74 7.81 -5.58
CA SER A 40 2.97 7.06 -5.31
C SER A 40 2.90 5.57 -5.65
N GLN A 41 1.78 5.07 -6.19
CA GLN A 41 1.70 3.68 -6.63
C GLN A 41 2.50 3.48 -7.93
N ILE A 42 3.21 2.36 -8.01
CA ILE A 42 3.92 1.97 -9.23
C ILE A 42 2.91 1.47 -10.26
N LEU A 43 2.76 2.21 -11.36
CA LEU A 43 1.76 1.92 -12.39
C LEU A 43 2.27 0.95 -13.46
N GLU A 44 3.58 0.80 -13.60
CA GLU A 44 4.19 0.01 -14.68
C GLU A 44 5.27 -0.92 -14.14
N ASN A 45 5.41 -2.07 -14.81
CA ASN A 45 6.56 -2.94 -14.58
C ASN A 45 7.81 -2.38 -15.26
N PRO A 46 9.02 -2.80 -14.85
CA PRO A 46 10.24 -2.38 -15.52
C PRO A 46 10.22 -2.85 -16.98
N SER A 47 10.71 -2.02 -17.90
CA SER A 47 10.76 -2.37 -19.32
C SER A 47 11.67 -3.57 -19.62
N GLY A 48 11.23 -4.42 -20.55
CA GLY A 48 11.93 -5.63 -21.00
C GLY A 48 11.60 -6.86 -20.14
N ASP A 49 12.33 -7.96 -20.35
CA ASP A 49 12.20 -9.14 -19.47
C ASP A 49 12.89 -8.85 -18.13
N PHE A 50 12.10 -8.46 -17.14
CA PHE A 50 12.57 -8.17 -15.80
C PHE A 50 12.85 -9.45 -14.99
N SER A 51 12.35 -10.60 -15.44
CA SER A 51 12.64 -11.91 -14.83
C SER A 51 14.10 -12.29 -15.06
N GLU A 52 14.62 -12.04 -16.26
CA GLU A 52 16.05 -12.19 -16.59
C GLU A 52 16.96 -11.27 -15.76
N LYS A 53 16.42 -10.16 -15.24
CA LYS A 53 17.12 -9.21 -14.38
C LYS A 53 16.92 -9.49 -12.88
N PHE A 54 16.40 -10.67 -12.52
CA PHE A 54 16.09 -11.05 -11.14
C PHE A 54 15.17 -10.05 -10.41
N ARG A 55 14.31 -9.35 -11.15
CA ARG A 55 13.32 -8.42 -10.59
C ARG A 55 11.98 -9.14 -10.49
N HIS A 56 11.28 -8.91 -9.39
CA HIS A 56 9.89 -9.32 -9.28
C HIS A 56 8.97 -8.26 -9.93
N MET A 57 7.70 -8.61 -10.14
CA MET A 57 6.66 -7.70 -10.62
C MET A 57 6.60 -6.50 -9.67
N SER A 58 6.56 -5.29 -10.21
CA SER A 58 6.48 -4.06 -9.41
C SER A 58 5.16 -3.32 -9.56
N LYS A 59 4.42 -3.58 -10.65
CA LYS A 59 3.14 -2.96 -10.93
C LYS A 59 2.14 -3.23 -9.81
N GLY A 60 1.46 -2.17 -9.37
CA GLY A 60 0.49 -2.21 -8.27
C GLY A 60 1.10 -2.02 -6.89
N GLY A 61 2.41 -2.16 -6.75
CA GLY A 61 3.11 -2.02 -5.47
C GLY A 61 3.44 -0.58 -5.10
N TRP A 62 3.88 -0.41 -3.85
CA TRP A 62 4.41 0.84 -3.34
C TRP A 62 5.83 0.66 -2.78
N ALA A 63 6.71 1.60 -3.13
CA ALA A 63 8.08 1.65 -2.62
C ALA A 63 8.16 2.39 -1.26
N PHE A 64 9.23 2.16 -0.52
CA PHE A 64 9.45 2.80 0.79
C PHE A 64 9.50 4.34 0.74
N GLN A 65 9.95 4.91 -0.39
CA GLN A 65 10.21 6.35 -0.53
C GLN A 65 9.23 7.02 -1.50
N VAL A 66 9.41 6.78 -2.80
CA VAL A 66 8.62 7.37 -3.91
C VAL A 66 8.52 6.34 -5.05
N ALA A 67 7.48 6.47 -5.88
CA ALA A 67 7.20 5.57 -7.00
C ALA A 67 8.42 5.40 -7.94
N ASP A 68 9.18 6.46 -8.18
CA ASP A 68 10.34 6.49 -9.09
C ASP A 68 11.46 5.53 -8.69
N TYR A 69 11.50 5.11 -7.42
CA TYR A 69 12.46 4.09 -6.98
C TYR A 69 12.18 2.73 -7.62
N GLY A 70 10.93 2.46 -8.01
CA GLY A 70 10.54 1.28 -8.79
C GLY A 70 10.75 -0.07 -8.08
N TRP A 71 11.00 -0.06 -6.76
CA TRP A 71 11.16 -1.24 -5.93
C TRP A 71 10.10 -1.26 -4.84
N PRO A 72 8.94 -1.88 -5.09
CA PRO A 72 7.93 -2.01 -4.07
C PRO A 72 8.32 -3.02 -3.00
N ILE A 73 7.83 -2.78 -1.79
CA ILE A 73 8.05 -3.65 -0.63
C ILE A 73 6.68 -4.10 -0.11
N SER A 74 6.58 -5.34 0.37
CA SER A 74 5.32 -5.95 0.82
C SER A 74 4.64 -5.16 1.91
N ASP A 75 5.39 -4.72 2.92
CA ASP A 75 4.88 -3.97 4.06
C ASP A 75 4.32 -2.62 3.61
N CYS A 76 5.10 -1.84 2.85
CA CYS A 76 4.72 -0.54 2.33
C CYS A 76 3.47 -0.64 1.45
N THR A 77 3.39 -1.67 0.62
CA THR A 77 2.22 -1.94 -0.21
C THR A 77 1.00 -2.29 0.63
N ALA A 78 1.15 -3.11 1.65
CA ALA A 78 0.05 -3.48 2.54
C ALA A 78 -0.46 -2.29 3.36
N GLU A 79 0.43 -1.47 3.93
CA GLU A 79 0.03 -0.29 4.71
C GLU A 79 -0.57 0.82 3.85
N ALA A 80 0.00 1.07 2.66
CA ALA A 80 -0.57 2.01 1.70
C ALA A 80 -1.97 1.55 1.25
N LEU A 81 -2.13 0.28 0.89
CA LEU A 81 -3.41 -0.29 0.50
C LEU A 81 -4.44 -0.17 1.64
N LYS A 82 -4.04 -0.47 2.88
CA LYS A 82 -4.90 -0.34 4.05
C LYS A 82 -5.33 1.10 4.30
N ALA A 83 -4.40 2.06 4.21
CA ALA A 83 -4.72 3.49 4.32
C ALA A 83 -5.71 3.95 3.25
N ILE A 84 -5.55 3.52 1.98
CA ILE A 84 -6.47 3.82 0.88
C ILE A 84 -7.88 3.25 1.16
N LEU A 85 -7.95 1.98 1.59
CA LEU A 85 -9.21 1.31 1.90
C LEU A 85 -9.92 1.97 3.09
N LEU A 86 -9.20 2.32 4.15
CA LEU A 86 -9.80 3.00 5.31
C LEU A 86 -10.33 4.39 4.94
N SER A 87 -9.56 5.13 4.13
CA SER A 87 -9.95 6.46 3.66
C SER A 87 -11.18 6.43 2.75
N SER A 88 -11.40 5.32 2.03
CA SER A 88 -12.56 5.12 1.14
C SER A 88 -13.91 5.03 1.87
N ASN A 89 -13.91 4.88 3.19
CA ASN A 89 -15.13 4.88 4.02
C ASN A 89 -15.49 6.26 4.58
N ILE A 90 -14.65 7.28 4.33
CA ILE A 90 -14.85 8.65 4.79
C ILE A 90 -15.69 9.40 3.74
N SER A 91 -16.41 10.43 4.19
CA SER A 91 -17.18 11.30 3.30
C SER A 91 -16.30 11.86 2.17
N PRO A 92 -16.77 11.87 0.91
CA PRO A 92 -16.06 12.45 -0.24
C PRO A 92 -15.72 13.94 -0.08
N ASN A 93 -16.35 14.63 0.87
CA ASN A 93 -16.05 16.02 1.18
C ASN A 93 -14.72 16.20 1.94
N ILE A 94 -14.15 15.11 2.47
CA ILE A 94 -12.93 15.12 3.30
C ILE A 94 -11.79 14.42 2.57
N VAL A 95 -12.07 13.33 1.86
CA VAL A 95 -11.09 12.57 1.09
C VAL A 95 -11.54 12.54 -0.37
N ASP A 96 -10.60 12.86 -1.26
CA ASP A 96 -10.74 12.85 -2.72
C ASP A 96 -11.22 11.49 -3.27
N GLU A 97 -11.50 11.42 -4.58
CA GLU A 97 -12.02 10.24 -5.26
C GLU A 97 -11.28 8.95 -4.89
N LYS A 98 -12.05 7.88 -4.72
CA LYS A 98 -11.53 6.55 -4.40
C LYS A 98 -10.53 6.10 -5.47
N LEU A 99 -9.53 5.33 -5.04
CA LEU A 99 -8.61 4.67 -5.96
C LEU A 99 -9.40 3.72 -6.88
N ALA A 100 -9.11 3.77 -8.19
CA ALA A 100 -9.74 2.89 -9.17
C ALA A 100 -9.59 1.42 -8.76
N THR A 101 -10.66 0.64 -8.93
CA THR A 101 -10.70 -0.76 -8.47
C THR A 101 -9.61 -1.61 -9.12
N ASP A 102 -9.28 -1.37 -10.40
CA ASP A 102 -8.19 -2.06 -11.10
C ASP A 102 -6.85 -1.88 -10.40
N ARG A 103 -6.56 -0.66 -9.92
CA ARG A 103 -5.33 -0.34 -9.18
C ARG A 103 -5.29 -1.01 -7.80
N ILE A 104 -6.46 -1.23 -7.19
CA ILE A 104 -6.57 -2.03 -5.96
C ILE A 104 -6.28 -3.50 -6.26
N TYR A 105 -6.83 -4.05 -7.35
CA TYR A 105 -6.53 -5.42 -7.78
C TYR A 105 -5.06 -5.63 -8.07
N GLU A 106 -4.40 -4.66 -8.72
CA GLU A 106 -2.96 -4.73 -8.99
C GLU A 106 -2.14 -4.78 -7.69
N ALA A 107 -2.51 -3.97 -6.68
CA ALA A 107 -1.88 -4.01 -5.36
C ALA A 107 -2.06 -5.36 -4.65
N VAL A 108 -3.27 -5.90 -4.70
CA VAL A 108 -3.59 -7.23 -4.16
C VAL A 108 -2.79 -8.31 -4.88
N ASN A 109 -2.72 -8.25 -6.21
CA ASN A 109 -1.96 -9.20 -7.02
C ASN A 109 -0.46 -9.18 -6.67
N PHE A 110 0.12 -7.99 -6.48
CA PHE A 110 1.51 -7.86 -6.02
C PHE A 110 1.72 -8.48 -4.63
N ILE A 111 0.80 -8.25 -3.69
CA ILE A 111 0.89 -8.84 -2.35
C ILE A 111 0.82 -10.38 -2.42
N LEU A 112 -0.08 -10.93 -3.25
CA LEU A 112 -0.26 -12.37 -3.42
C LEU A 112 0.93 -13.02 -4.14
N SER A 113 1.49 -12.37 -5.16
CA SER A 113 2.66 -12.89 -5.88
C SER A 113 3.87 -13.04 -4.95
N LEU A 114 3.99 -12.17 -3.95
CA LEU A 114 5.01 -12.28 -2.90
C LEU A 114 4.76 -13.43 -1.91
N GLN A 115 3.56 -13.99 -1.81
CA GLN A 115 3.29 -15.16 -0.96
C GLN A 115 3.71 -16.47 -1.65
N GLU A 116 3.61 -16.53 -2.98
CA GLU A 116 4.02 -17.70 -3.77
C GLU A 116 5.54 -17.92 -3.78
N VAL A 117 6.34 -16.89 -3.50
CA VAL A 117 7.81 -16.99 -3.44
C VAL A 117 8.28 -17.60 -2.11
N THR A 118 8.29 -18.92 -1.99
CA THR A 118 8.97 -19.63 -0.89
C THR A 118 10.50 -19.60 -1.06
N GLY A 119 11.11 -18.43 -0.88
CA GLY A 119 12.58 -18.30 -0.75
C GLY A 119 13.20 -17.05 -1.39
N CYS A 120 14.12 -16.41 -0.65
CA CYS A 120 14.98 -15.24 -0.95
C CYS A 120 14.37 -13.83 -0.78
N PHE A 121 14.75 -12.97 0.18
CA PHE A 121 16.03 -12.39 0.71
C PHE A 121 16.58 -11.18 -0.07
N MET A 122 16.52 -9.99 0.57
CA MET A 122 17.14 -8.75 0.11
C MET A 122 18.50 -8.58 0.81
N LYS A 123 19.59 -8.43 0.03
CA LYS A 123 20.96 -8.21 0.53
C LYS A 123 21.09 -6.80 1.15
N THR A 124 21.02 -6.72 2.48
CA THR A 124 22.04 -6.18 3.42
C THR A 124 21.36 -5.98 4.78
N GLY A 125 21.59 -6.91 5.72
CA GLY A 125 21.09 -6.84 7.09
C GLY A 125 19.69 -7.45 7.28
N THR A 126 19.65 -8.71 7.68
CA THR A 126 18.41 -9.45 7.95
C THR A 126 17.69 -8.89 9.18
N LEU A 127 16.72 -8.00 9.01
CA LEU A 127 15.62 -7.91 9.97
C LEU A 127 14.60 -8.99 9.61
N TYR A 128 14.74 -10.14 10.27
CA TYR A 128 13.92 -11.32 10.07
C TYR A 128 12.51 -11.10 10.66
N TYR A 129 11.67 -10.32 9.97
CA TYR A 129 10.24 -10.24 10.26
C TYR A 129 9.47 -11.22 9.38
N ALA A 130 9.72 -12.52 9.54
CA ALA A 130 8.99 -13.57 8.81
C ALA A 130 7.46 -13.46 9.00
N THR A 131 7.01 -12.84 10.09
CA THR A 131 5.62 -12.55 10.37
C THR A 131 5.06 -11.37 9.57
N TYR A 132 5.87 -10.38 9.19
CA TYR A 132 5.41 -9.20 8.44
C TYR A 132 4.93 -9.57 7.03
N ARG A 133 5.54 -10.61 6.44
CA ARG A 133 5.11 -11.21 5.16
C ARG A 133 3.68 -11.74 5.18
N ASN A 134 3.18 -12.10 6.36
CA ASN A 134 1.87 -12.73 6.49
C ASN A 134 0.87 -11.77 7.16
N ILE A 135 1.26 -11.07 8.23
CA ILE A 135 0.37 -10.24 9.04
C ILE A 135 -0.19 -9.07 8.24
N PHE A 136 0.67 -8.25 7.63
CA PHE A 136 0.21 -7.05 6.92
C PHE A 136 -0.60 -7.41 5.65
N PRO A 137 -0.17 -8.37 4.82
CA PRO A 137 -1.01 -8.91 3.76
C PRO A 137 -2.36 -9.46 4.22
N ILE A 138 -2.40 -10.29 5.28
CA ILE A 138 -3.67 -10.86 5.79
C ILE A 138 -4.60 -9.75 6.28
N TRP A 139 -4.08 -8.72 6.95
CA TRP A 139 -4.88 -7.58 7.39
C TRP A 139 -5.40 -6.75 6.22
N ALA A 140 -4.55 -6.41 5.25
CA ALA A 140 -4.95 -5.65 4.07
C ALA A 140 -6.01 -6.42 3.25
N LEU A 141 -5.80 -7.73 3.03
CA LEU A 141 -6.77 -8.60 2.37
C LEU A 141 -8.06 -8.77 3.18
N GLY A 142 -7.96 -8.81 4.51
CA GLY A 142 -9.11 -8.84 5.41
C GLY A 142 -9.98 -7.59 5.29
N GLU A 143 -9.35 -6.41 5.29
CA GLU A 143 -10.06 -5.13 5.07
C GLU A 143 -10.63 -5.02 3.66
N TYR A 144 -9.87 -5.40 2.64
CA TYR A 144 -10.35 -5.47 1.26
C TYR A 144 -11.60 -6.36 1.14
N ARG A 145 -11.58 -7.56 1.74
CA ARG A 145 -12.71 -8.48 1.73
C ARG A 145 -13.95 -7.89 2.40
N LYS A 146 -13.78 -7.23 3.55
CA LYS A 146 -14.89 -6.57 4.26
C LYS A 146 -15.54 -5.49 3.39
N GLN A 147 -14.74 -4.69 2.69
CA GLN A 147 -15.26 -3.56 1.93
C GLN A 147 -15.87 -3.96 0.58
N VAL A 148 -15.27 -4.93 -0.13
CA VAL A 148 -15.70 -5.33 -1.47
C VAL A 148 -16.80 -6.38 -1.44
N PHE A 149 -16.68 -7.39 -0.58
CA PHE A 149 -17.59 -8.55 -0.58
C PHE A 149 -18.62 -8.53 0.54
N ASN A 150 -18.48 -7.64 1.53
CA ASN A 150 -19.42 -7.54 2.63
C ASN A 150 -19.72 -6.07 3.01
N PRO A 151 -20.12 -5.23 2.04
CA PRO A 151 -20.52 -3.86 2.34
C PRO A 151 -21.65 -3.95 3.37
N LYS A 152 -21.48 -3.27 4.50
CA LYS A 152 -22.42 -3.30 5.64
C LYS A 152 -23.85 -3.28 5.09
N ARG A 153 -24.63 -4.36 5.34
CA ARG A 153 -26.09 -4.33 5.20
C ARG A 153 -26.58 -3.21 6.11
N SER A 154 -27.02 -2.11 5.51
CA SER A 154 -27.78 -1.05 6.16
C SER A 154 -29.09 -1.59 6.72
#